data_AF-A0A353VNZ2-F1
#
_entry.id   AF-A0A353VNZ2-F1
#
_cell.length_a   1.000
_cell.length_b   1.000
_cell.length_c   1.000
_cell.angle_alpha   90.00
_cell.angle_beta   90.00
_cell.angle_gamma   90.00
#
_symmetry.space_group_name_H-M   'P 1'
#
loop_
_entity.id
_entity.type
_entity.pdbx_description
1 polymer ?
#
loop_
_entity_poly.entity_id
_entity_poly.type
_entity_poly.pdbx_seq_one_letter_code
_entity_poly.pdbx_strand_id
1 'polypeptide(L)'
;MNNVFFFRLRRLCAFIIGVVFLIAGIFKLLDPVGAGLVMEGYFRFFHVTFLLPAAKVTALIFALAEAILGAAMISGVWRKQIAIITSAMIVFFTVLTLF
;
A
#
# COMPACT_ATOMS: atom_id res chain seq x y z
N MET A 1 -31.93 -12.59 -9.53
CA MET A 1 -31.54 -12.54 -8.10
C MET A 1 -30.03 -12.48 -7.84
N ASN A 2 -29.15 -12.56 -8.85
CA ASN A 2 -27.69 -12.71 -8.62
C ASN A 2 -26.92 -11.40 -8.37
N ASN A 3 -27.48 -10.23 -8.71
CA ASN A 3 -26.74 -8.97 -8.63
C ASN A 3 -26.54 -8.47 -7.19
N VAL A 4 -27.48 -8.74 -6.28
CA VAL A 4 -27.42 -8.23 -4.90
C VAL A 4 -26.31 -8.91 -4.09
N PHE A 5 -26.06 -10.20 -4.35
CA PHE A 5 -24.98 -10.96 -3.71
C PHE A 5 -23.60 -10.44 -4.11
N PHE A 6 -23.34 -10.26 -5.40
CA PHE A 6 -22.08 -9.69 -5.91
C PHE A 6 -21.81 -8.28 -5.36
N PHE A 7 -22.85 -7.46 -5.22
CA PHE A 7 -22.72 -6.12 -4.65
C PHE A 7 -22.34 -6.12 -3.16
N ARG A 8 -22.87 -7.08 -2.37
CA ARG A 8 -22.50 -7.25 -0.96
C ARG A 8 -21.09 -7.82 -0.83
N LEU A 9 -20.74 -8.82 -1.63
CA LEU A 9 -19.41 -9.44 -1.62
C LEU A 9 -18.31 -8.44 -1.96
N ARG A 10 -18.49 -7.65 -3.04
CA ARG A 10 -17.54 -6.59 -3.40
C ARG A 10 -17.31 -5.59 -2.26
N ARG A 11 -18.37 -5.26 -1.51
CA ARG A 11 -18.31 -4.33 -0.39
C ARG A 11 -17.55 -4.92 0.79
N LEU A 12 -17.74 -6.21 1.06
CA LEU A 12 -17.00 -6.96 2.07
C LEU A 12 -15.50 -7.06 1.70
N CYS A 13 -15.18 -7.45 0.47
CA CYS A 13 -13.80 -7.53 0.00
C CYS A 13 -13.09 -6.17 0.08
N ALA A 14 -13.75 -5.09 -0.37
CA ALA A 14 -13.18 -3.75 -0.26
C ALA A 14 -12.95 -3.31 1.19
N PHE A 15 -13.85 -3.68 2.10
CA PHE A 15 -13.67 -3.40 3.52
C PHE A 15 -12.47 -4.16 4.11
N ILE A 16 -12.36 -5.46 3.83
CA ILE A 16 -11.24 -6.30 4.29
C ILE A 16 -9.91 -5.75 3.75
N ILE A 17 -9.83 -5.47 2.44
CA ILE A 17 -8.63 -4.91 1.81
C ILE A 17 -8.27 -3.55 2.43
N GLY A 18 -9.25 -2.68 2.68
CA GLY A 18 -9.03 -1.39 3.33
C GLY A 18 -8.47 -1.52 4.75
N VAL A 19 -8.99 -2.45 5.54
CA VAL A 19 -8.49 -2.75 6.89
C VAL A 19 -7.06 -3.27 6.85
N VAL A 20 -6.76 -4.21 5.94
CA VAL A 20 -5.41 -4.75 5.78
C VAL A 20 -4.41 -3.66 5.39
N PHE A 21 -4.76 -2.80 4.42
CA PHE A 21 -3.92 -1.67 4.01
C PHE A 21 -3.70 -0.65 5.13
N LEU A 22 -4.74 -0.35 5.90
CA LEU A 22 -4.63 0.58 7.03
C LEU A 22 -3.66 0.04 8.09
N ILE A 23 -3.86 -1.22 8.50
CA ILE A 23 -3.04 -1.84 9.56
C ILE A 23 -1.59 -1.99 9.08
N ALA A 24 -1.38 -2.45 7.83
CA ALA A 24 -0.05 -2.58 7.25
C ALA A 24 0.68 -1.24 7.15
N GLY A 25 0.00 -0.19 6.69
CA GLY A 25 0.54 1.17 6.64
C GLY A 25 0.94 1.70 8.02
N ILE A 26 0.07 1.55 9.02
CA ILE A 26 0.35 1.98 10.41
C ILE A 26 1.54 1.22 10.99
N PHE A 27 1.63 -0.10 10.78
CA PHE A 27 2.78 -0.89 11.24
C PHE A 27 4.10 -0.46 10.59
N LYS A 28 4.08 -0.14 9.28
CA LYS A 28 5.26 0.39 8.58
C LYS A 28 5.66 1.78 9.10
N LEU A 29 4.71 2.59 9.58
CA LEU A 29 4.99 3.89 10.20
C LEU A 29 5.55 3.76 11.62
N LEU A 30 5.15 2.73 12.35
CA LEU A 30 5.69 2.41 13.68
C LEU A 30 7.14 1.93 13.62
N ASP A 31 7.55 1.27 12.54
CA ASP A 31 8.93 0.82 12.32
C ASP A 31 9.58 1.47 11.07
N PRO A 32 9.92 2.77 11.13
CA PRO A 32 10.49 3.50 9.99
C PRO A 32 11.89 3.01 9.62
N VAL A 33 12.58 2.35 10.56
CA VAL A 33 13.93 1.81 10.34
C VAL A 33 13.88 0.56 9.47
N GLY A 34 13.01 -0.41 9.77
CA GLY A 34 12.83 -1.62 8.97
C GLY A 34 12.28 -1.32 7.58
N ALA A 35 11.30 -0.42 7.47
CA ALA A 35 10.79 0.04 6.17
C ALA A 35 11.90 0.70 5.32
N GLY A 36 12.78 1.48 5.96
CA GLY A 36 13.93 2.10 5.32
C GLY A 36 14.97 1.08 4.82
N LEU A 37 15.25 0.02 5.59
CA LEU A 37 16.21 -1.03 5.19
C LEU A 37 15.72 -1.82 3.98
N VAL A 38 14.42 -2.11 3.90
CA VAL A 38 13.82 -2.79 2.73
C VAL A 38 13.97 -1.93 1.48
N MET A 39 13.67 -0.62 1.59
CA MET A 39 13.88 0.30 0.47
C MET A 39 15.36 0.48 0.10
N GLU A 40 16.26 0.48 1.09
CA GLU A 40 17.70 0.50 0.83
C GLU A 40 18.15 -0.73 0.01
N GLY A 41 17.59 -1.90 0.32
CA GLY A 41 17.76 -3.11 -0.48
C GLY A 41 17.37 -2.90 -1.93
N TYR A 42 16.18 -2.37 -2.20
CA TYR A 42 15.72 -2.09 -3.56
C TYR A 42 16.62 -1.08 -4.29
N PHE A 43 17.04 0.01 -3.65
CA PHE A 43 17.91 1.00 -4.29
C PHE A 43 19.31 0.45 -4.61
N ARG A 44 19.83 -0.47 -3.80
CA ARG A 44 21.08 -1.19 -4.10
C ARG A 44 20.94 -2.11 -5.30
N PHE A 45 19.82 -2.83 -5.44
CA PHE A 45 19.54 -3.65 -6.62
C PHE A 45 19.46 -2.81 -7.91
N PHE A 46 18.74 -1.68 -7.86
CA PHE A 46 18.65 -0.75 -8.98
C PHE A 46 19.93 0.08 -9.23
N HIS A 47 21.03 -0.17 -8.51
CA HIS A 47 22.32 0.53 -8.64
C HIS A 47 22.23 2.06 -8.46
N VAL A 48 21.18 2.55 -7.80
CA VAL A 48 20.95 3.98 -7.53
C VAL A 48 21.37 4.31 -6.11
N THR A 49 22.66 4.12 -5.82
CA THR A 49 23.22 4.34 -4.48
C THR A 49 23.23 5.80 -4.04
N PHE A 50 23.07 6.74 -4.96
CA PHE A 50 22.95 8.18 -4.66
C PHE A 50 21.70 8.52 -3.82
N LEU A 51 20.64 7.70 -3.90
CA LEU A 51 19.38 7.92 -3.16
C LEU A 51 19.32 7.18 -1.81
N LEU A 52 20.39 6.53 -1.36
CA LEU A 52 20.45 5.84 -0.06
C LEU A 52 19.92 6.68 1.12
N PRO A 53 20.32 7.97 1.30
CA PRO A 53 19.79 8.77 2.40
C PRO A 53 18.31 9.13 2.24
N ALA A 54 17.80 9.14 1.00
CA ALA A 54 16.37 9.36 0.71
C ALA A 54 15.52 8.10 0.92
N ALA A 55 16.14 6.91 1.02
CA ALA A 55 15.43 5.64 1.09
C ALA A 55 14.42 5.56 2.24
N LYS A 56 14.82 6.07 3.42
CA LYS A 56 13.96 6.15 4.61
C LYS A 56 12.77 7.07 4.38
N VAL A 57 12.99 8.23 3.74
CA VAL A 57 11.94 9.21 3.45
C VAL A 57 10.96 8.65 2.42
N THR A 58 11.46 8.01 1.36
CA THR A 58 10.59 7.36 0.37
C THR A 58 9.80 6.21 0.99
N ALA A 59 10.41 5.37 1.83
CA ALA A 59 9.71 4.31 2.56
C ALA A 59 8.57 4.87 3.41
N LEU A 60 8.83 5.97 4.12
CA LEU A 60 7.85 6.65 4.96
C LEU A 60 6.70 7.21 4.13
N ILE A 61 6.99 7.87 3.00
CA ILE A 61 5.96 8.42 2.10
C ILE A 61 5.07 7.29 1.55
N PHE A 62 5.66 6.17 1.13
CA PHE A 62 4.91 5.00 0.67
C PHE A 62 4.05 4.39 1.78
N ALA A 63 4.56 4.28 3.01
CA ALA A 63 3.82 3.79 4.16
C ALA A 63 2.65 4.72 4.55
N LEU A 64 2.87 6.04 4.50
CA LEU A 64 1.82 7.05 4.70
C LEU A 64 0.75 6.96 3.63
N ALA A 65 1.14 6.85 2.36
CA ALA A 65 0.19 6.68 1.25
C ALA A 65 -0.65 5.42 1.42
N GLU A 66 -0.03 4.30 1.82
CA GLU A 66 -0.72 3.03 2.10
C GLU A 66 -1.75 3.16 3.23
N ALA A 67 -1.37 3.81 4.33
CA ALA A 67 -2.27 4.06 5.46
C ALA A 67 -3.44 4.98 5.08
N ILE A 68 -3.17 6.06 4.34
CA ILE A 68 -4.21 7.02 3.89
C ILE A 68 -5.17 6.34 2.92
N LEU A 69 -4.66 5.54 1.97
CA LEU A 69 -5.50 4.79 1.03
C LEU A 69 -6.33 3.74 1.76
N GLY A 70 -5.78 3.05 2.75
CA GLY A 70 -6.51 2.13 3.63
C GLY A 70 -7.65 2.84 4.38
N ALA A 71 -7.37 3.99 5.00
CA ALA A 71 -8.36 4.81 5.70
C ALA A 71 -9.47 5.31 4.76
N ALA A 72 -9.10 5.80 3.58
CA ALA A 72 -10.04 6.25 2.57
C ALA A 72 -10.94 5.11 2.06
N MET A 73 -10.38 3.91 1.93
CA MET A 73 -11.10 2.71 1.50
C MET A 73 -12.14 2.26 2.54
N ILE A 74 -11.81 2.34 3.83
CA ILE A 74 -12.73 2.04 4.94
C ILE A 74 -13.83 3.11 5.06
N SER A 75 -13.46 4.40 4.96
CA SER A 75 -14.40 5.53 4.99
C SER A 75 -15.40 5.47 3.83
N GLY A 76 -15.10 4.72 2.77
CA GLY A 76 -15.97 4.52 1.62
C GLY A 76 -16.04 5.75 0.71
N VAL A 77 -15.13 6.70 0.89
CA VAL A 77 -14.92 7.88 0.06
C VAL A 77 -14.33 7.40 -1.28
N TRP A 78 -15.00 7.71 -2.39
CA TRP A 78 -14.47 7.54 -3.75
C TRP A 78 -14.01 6.10 -4.08
N ARG A 79 -14.85 5.11 -3.73
CA ARG A 79 -14.57 3.66 -3.82
C ARG A 79 -13.99 3.18 -5.16
N LYS A 80 -14.38 3.79 -6.28
CA LYS A 80 -13.88 3.41 -7.60
C LYS A 80 -12.43 3.84 -7.81
N GLN A 81 -12.07 5.07 -7.47
CA GLN A 81 -10.70 5.55 -7.60
C GLN A 81 -9.77 4.89 -6.58
N ILE A 82 -10.18 4.80 -5.32
CA ILE A 82 -9.37 4.16 -4.28
C ILE A 82 -9.06 2.70 -4.65
N ALA A 83 -10.06 1.95 -5.13
CA ALA A 83 -9.82 0.56 -5.56
C ALA A 83 -8.81 0.44 -6.71
N ILE A 84 -8.83 1.36 -7.68
CA ILE A 84 -7.87 1.37 -8.80
C ILE A 84 -6.46 1.70 -8.28
N ILE A 85 -6.33 2.71 -7.43
CA ILE A 85 -5.03 3.13 -6.87
C ILE A 85 -4.45 2.01 -5.98
N THR A 86 -5.26 1.43 -5.10
CA THR A 86 -4.85 0.30 -4.24
C THR A 86 -4.43 -0.89 -5.09
N SER A 87 -5.17 -1.24 -6.14
CA SER A 87 -4.79 -2.31 -7.06
C SER A 87 -3.46 -2.02 -7.76
N ALA A 88 -3.24 -0.78 -8.21
CA ALA A 88 -1.98 -0.38 -8.83
C ALA A 88 -0.80 -0.47 -7.85
N MET A 89 -0.99 -0.06 -6.59
CA MET A 89 0.04 -0.19 -5.55
C MET A 89 0.39 -1.64 -5.25
N ILE A 90 -0.60 -2.54 -5.17
CA ILE A 90 -0.35 -3.97 -4.93
C ILE A 90 0.48 -4.56 -6.07
N VAL A 91 0.12 -4.27 -7.32
CA VAL A 91 0.87 -4.74 -8.50
C VAL A 91 2.29 -4.19 -8.49
N PHE A 92 2.45 -2.89 -8.24
CA PHE A 92 3.75 -2.25 -8.14
C PHE A 92 4.64 -2.90 -7.06
N PHE A 93 4.13 -3.08 -5.85
CA PHE A 93 4.87 -3.72 -4.76
C PHE A 93 5.19 -5.19 -5.03
N THR A 94 4.28 -5.91 -5.68
CA THR A 94 4.50 -7.32 -6.06
C THR A 94 5.66 -7.43 -7.05
N VAL A 95 5.68 -6.57 -8.07
CA VAL A 95 6.79 -6.50 -9.02
C VAL A 95 8.09 -6.13 -8.30
N LEU A 96 8.06 -5.13 -7.42
CA LEU A 96 9.23 -4.74 -6.63
C LEU A 96 9.74 -5.85 -5.70
N THR A 97 8.86 -6.71 -5.20
CA THR A 97 9.24 -7.86 -4.34
C THR A 97 9.87 -9.02 -5.12
N LEU A 98 9.63 -9.10 -6.44
CA LEU A 98 10.22 -10.15 -7.29
C LEU A 98 11.65 -9.84 -7.74
N PHE A 99 12.14 -8.62 -7.47
CA PHE A 99 13.49 -8.16 -7.78
C PHE A 99 14.31 -7.98 -6.49
#